data_AF-A0A061IPZ9-F1
#
_entry.id   AF-A0A061IPZ9-F1
#
_cell.length_a   1.000
_cell.length_b   1.000
_cell.length_c   1.000
_cell.angle_alpha   90.00
_cell.angle_beta   90.00
_cell.angle_gamma   90.00
#
_symmetry.space_group_name_H-M   'P 1'
#
loop_
_entity.id
_entity.type
_entity.pdbx_description
1 polymer ?
#
loop_
_entity_poly.entity_id
_entity_poly.type
_entity_poly.pdbx_seq_one_letter_code
_entity_poly.pdbx_strand_id
1 'polypeptide(L)'
;MATRARGFLLLRGGLGLGPARAPGVAERAWRGFGSSGRRHEAIIISGTEMAKQIQKEIQQGVKSWIALGNRRPHLSIILVGDNPASHTYVRNKIKAASAVGICSELILKPGNVSQEELLDITDQLNMDPRVSGILVQLPLPDHVDERTICNGIAPEKDVDGFHIINIGRLCLDQHSLIPATASAVWEIIKRTGIETFGKNVVVAGRSKNVGMPIAMLLHTDGEHERPGASFGYPHMQLKGDATVTIAHRYTPREQLKVHTQLADIIIVAAGIPRLITADMVREGAAVIDVGINYVQDPTTGKTKLVGDVDFEAVKKKASFITPVPGGVGPMTVAMLLKNTLLAAKSIIY
;
A
#
# COMPACT_ATOMS: atom_id res chain seq x y z
N MET A 1 -7.64 -52.78 -29.09
CA MET A 1 -7.41 -53.40 -27.76
C MET A 1 -8.00 -52.49 -26.70
N ALA A 2 -8.76 -53.08 -25.79
CA ALA A 2 -9.80 -52.46 -24.99
C ALA A 2 -9.33 -51.54 -23.84
N THR A 3 -10.23 -50.60 -23.55
CA THR A 3 -10.44 -49.75 -22.35
C THR A 3 -10.11 -50.38 -21.00
N ARG A 4 -9.74 -49.54 -20.02
CA ARG A 4 -10.25 -49.67 -18.63
C ARG A 4 -10.15 -48.38 -17.81
N ALA A 5 -11.32 -47.79 -17.58
CA ALA A 5 -11.62 -46.90 -16.48
C ALA A 5 -11.54 -47.66 -15.15
N ARG A 6 -11.10 -47.00 -14.07
CA ARG A 6 -11.24 -47.49 -12.69
C ARG A 6 -12.31 -46.67 -11.98
N GLY A 7 -13.49 -47.27 -11.86
CA GLY A 7 -14.54 -46.83 -10.94
C GLY A 7 -14.17 -47.20 -9.50
N PHE A 8 -14.50 -46.31 -8.58
CA PHE A 8 -14.37 -46.50 -7.14
C PHE A 8 -15.52 -47.38 -6.64
N LEU A 9 -15.18 -48.47 -5.94
CA LEU A 9 -16.11 -49.45 -5.40
C LEU A 9 -16.62 -48.99 -4.03
N LEU A 10 -17.92 -48.81 -3.91
CA LEU A 10 -18.66 -48.72 -2.66
C LEU A 10 -18.72 -50.10 -1.99
N LEU A 11 -18.32 -50.18 -0.72
CA LEU A 11 -18.65 -51.31 0.16
C LEU A 11 -19.32 -50.78 1.43
N ARG A 12 -20.59 -51.19 1.59
CA ARG A 12 -21.42 -51.04 2.79
C ARG A 12 -21.37 -52.35 3.61
N GLY A 13 -21.47 -52.20 4.93
CA GLY A 13 -21.97 -53.19 5.90
C GLY A 13 -20.85 -53.81 6.75
N GLY A 14 -20.91 -53.87 8.08
CA GLY A 14 -21.91 -53.47 9.06
C GLY A 14 -21.72 -54.29 10.36
N LEU A 15 -21.99 -53.66 11.52
CA LEU A 15 -22.32 -54.23 12.85
C LEU A 15 -21.20 -55.04 13.55
N GLY A 16 -20.82 -54.86 14.82
CA GLY A 16 -21.28 -54.07 15.96
C GLY A 16 -20.78 -54.77 17.23
N LEU A 17 -20.44 -54.03 18.30
CA LEU A 17 -20.46 -54.44 19.72
C LEU A 17 -20.07 -53.22 20.59
N GLY A 18 -20.84 -52.98 21.66
CA GLY A 18 -20.91 -51.73 22.43
C GLY A 18 -19.83 -51.51 23.51
N PRO A 19 -20.14 -50.78 24.60
CA PRO A 19 -19.68 -49.40 24.76
C PRO A 19 -18.55 -49.26 25.80
N ALA A 20 -17.53 -48.47 25.49
CA ALA A 20 -16.55 -48.00 26.46
C ALA A 20 -16.92 -46.57 26.89
N ARG A 21 -17.29 -46.41 28.17
CA ARG A 21 -17.39 -45.11 28.84
C ARG A 21 -16.02 -44.44 28.89
N ALA A 22 -15.93 -43.19 28.44
CA ALA A 22 -14.83 -42.28 28.77
C ALA A 22 -15.40 -41.05 29.53
N PRO A 23 -14.67 -40.49 30.51
CA PRO A 23 -15.22 -39.54 31.47
C PRO A 23 -15.05 -38.08 31.05
N GLY A 24 -16.07 -37.26 31.36
CA GLY A 24 -15.92 -35.85 31.73
C GLY A 24 -15.51 -34.86 30.63
N VAL A 25 -16.47 -34.48 29.77
CA VAL A 25 -16.40 -33.19 29.08
C VAL A 25 -17.22 -32.19 29.90
N ALA A 26 -16.54 -31.27 30.57
CA ALA A 26 -17.20 -30.14 31.21
C ALA A 26 -17.80 -29.24 30.13
N GLU A 27 -19.13 -29.24 30.02
CA GLU A 27 -19.88 -28.21 29.31
C GLU A 27 -19.59 -26.86 29.97
N ARG A 28 -18.70 -26.06 29.35
CA ARG A 28 -18.64 -24.63 29.65
C ARG A 28 -19.81 -23.97 28.95
N ALA A 29 -20.90 -23.83 29.71
CA ALA A 29 -21.99 -22.93 29.42
C ALA A 29 -21.43 -21.56 28.99
N TRP A 30 -21.85 -21.09 27.81
CA TRP A 30 -21.63 -19.73 27.34
C TRP A 30 -22.25 -18.75 28.35
N ARG A 31 -21.41 -18.21 29.23
CA ARG A 31 -21.76 -17.04 30.03
C ARG A 31 -21.59 -15.82 29.14
N GLY A 32 -22.70 -15.14 28.85
CA GLY A 32 -22.71 -13.89 28.14
C GLY A 32 -21.70 -12.91 28.72
N PHE A 33 -20.85 -12.36 27.86
CA PHE A 33 -19.92 -11.31 28.22
C PHE A 33 -20.71 -10.04 28.50
N GLY A 34 -20.82 -9.69 29.79
CA GLY A 34 -21.12 -8.33 30.21
C GLY A 34 -20.08 -7.38 29.64
N SER A 35 -20.55 -6.30 29.02
CA SER A 35 -19.74 -5.22 28.48
C SER A 35 -19.04 -4.47 29.61
N SER A 36 -17.85 -4.91 30.00
CA SER A 36 -16.94 -4.06 30.77
C SER A 36 -16.38 -3.01 29.81
N GLY A 37 -17.02 -1.84 29.76
CA GLY A 37 -16.68 -0.71 28.90
C GLY A 37 -15.33 -0.08 29.23
N ARG A 38 -14.23 -0.74 28.85
CA ARG A 38 -12.97 -0.03 28.61
C ARG A 38 -13.14 0.69 27.28
N ARG A 39 -13.27 2.02 27.32
CA ARG A 39 -13.07 2.87 26.15
C ARG A 39 -11.64 2.65 25.70
N HIS A 40 -11.45 1.83 24.68
CA HIS A 40 -10.14 1.67 24.05
C HIS A 40 -10.02 2.77 22.99
N GLU A 41 -9.20 3.80 23.26
CA GLU A 41 -8.76 4.70 22.21
C GLU A 41 -7.85 3.94 21.25
N ALA A 42 -7.99 4.21 19.96
CA ALA A 42 -7.22 3.60 18.90
C ALA A 42 -5.72 3.80 19.10
N ILE A 43 -4.92 2.79 18.76
CA ILE A 43 -3.48 2.93 18.60
C ILE A 43 -3.23 3.82 17.37
N ILE A 44 -2.63 4.98 17.60
CA ILE A 44 -2.26 5.90 16.52
C ILE A 44 -0.96 5.40 15.87
N ILE A 45 -1.06 4.94 14.63
CA ILE A 45 0.09 4.43 13.88
C ILE A 45 0.93 5.60 13.36
N SER A 46 2.12 5.78 13.93
CA SER A 46 3.08 6.78 13.47
C SER A 46 3.83 6.27 12.23
N GLY A 47 3.31 6.58 11.04
CA GLY A 47 4.01 6.30 9.80
C GLY A 47 5.31 7.10 9.65
N THR A 48 5.41 8.26 10.31
CA THR A 48 6.68 9.00 10.43
C THR A 48 7.77 8.17 11.11
N GLU A 49 7.47 7.51 12.22
CA GLU A 49 8.46 6.73 12.94
C GLU A 49 8.82 5.45 12.19
N MET A 50 7.82 4.78 11.64
CA MET A 50 8.02 3.59 10.81
C MET A 50 8.84 3.90 9.54
N ALA A 51 8.62 5.07 8.92
CA ALA A 51 9.40 5.53 7.78
C ALA A 51 10.87 5.77 8.15
N LYS A 52 11.17 6.30 9.33
CA LYS A 52 12.56 6.44 9.81
C LYS A 52 13.25 5.09 9.98
N GLN A 53 12.55 4.09 10.51
CA GLN A 53 13.09 2.73 10.65
C GLN A 53 13.44 2.15 9.27
N ILE A 54 12.51 2.25 8.32
CA ILE A 54 12.74 1.81 6.94
C ILE A 54 13.89 2.58 6.28
N GLN A 55 13.99 3.89 6.48
CA GLN A 55 15.09 4.68 5.94
C GLN A 55 16.46 4.25 6.50
N LYS A 56 16.53 3.83 7.77
CA LYS A 56 17.75 3.23 8.34
C LYS A 56 18.09 1.90 7.67
N GLU A 57 17.09 1.04 7.45
CA GLU A 57 17.26 -0.22 6.72
C GLU A 57 17.77 0.01 5.29
N ILE A 58 17.18 0.99 4.57
CA ILE A 58 17.61 1.39 3.22
C ILE A 58 19.04 1.93 3.26
N GLN A 59 19.37 2.81 4.21
CA GLN A 59 20.72 3.37 4.33
C GLN A 59 21.76 2.26 4.54
N GLN A 60 21.47 1.26 5.38
CA GLN A 60 22.33 0.10 5.56
C GLN A 60 22.43 -0.74 4.27
N GLY A 61 21.32 -0.91 3.57
CA GLY A 61 21.27 -1.61 2.28
C GLY A 61 22.10 -0.92 1.19
N VAL A 62 22.08 0.40 1.12
CA VAL A 62 22.89 1.23 0.22
C VAL A 62 24.37 1.12 0.56
N LYS A 63 24.73 1.25 1.85
CA LYS A 63 26.13 1.08 2.29
C LYS A 63 26.69 -0.28 1.91
N SER A 64 25.91 -1.34 2.16
CA SER A 64 26.31 -2.71 1.83
C SER A 64 26.46 -2.91 0.33
N TRP A 65 25.55 -2.33 -0.47
CA TRP A 65 25.61 -2.37 -1.93
C TRP A 65 26.88 -1.72 -2.50
N ILE A 66 27.24 -0.54 -1.99
CA ILE A 66 28.45 0.17 -2.40
C ILE A 66 29.72 -0.56 -1.95
N ALA A 67 29.71 -1.15 -0.74
CA ALA A 67 30.84 -1.93 -0.23
C ALA A 67 31.16 -3.17 -1.09
N LEU A 68 30.17 -3.70 -1.83
CA LEU A 68 30.36 -4.76 -2.82
C LEU A 68 30.96 -4.26 -4.16
N GLY A 69 31.36 -2.99 -4.25
CA GLY A 69 31.95 -2.39 -5.45
C GLY A 69 30.93 -1.86 -6.47
N ASN A 70 29.63 -1.93 -6.15
CA ASN A 70 28.60 -1.46 -7.06
C ASN A 70 28.46 0.07 -7.03
N ARG A 71 27.91 0.62 -8.12
CA ARG A 71 27.58 2.04 -8.20
C ARG A 71 26.47 2.38 -7.21
N ARG A 72 26.56 3.59 -6.66
CA ARG A 72 25.52 4.16 -5.79
C ARG A 72 24.20 4.26 -6.56
N PRO A 73 23.04 3.89 -5.97
CA PRO A 73 21.74 4.07 -6.62
C PRO A 73 21.47 5.53 -6.95
N HIS A 74 20.83 5.78 -8.09
CA HIS A 74 20.49 7.12 -8.59
C HIS A 74 19.02 7.22 -8.95
N LEU A 75 18.34 8.25 -8.42
CA LEU A 75 16.94 8.56 -8.64
C LEU A 75 16.79 9.87 -9.43
N SER A 76 16.24 9.78 -10.64
CA SER A 76 15.92 10.96 -11.46
C SER A 76 14.46 11.32 -11.30
N ILE A 77 14.18 12.55 -10.88
CA ILE A 77 12.82 13.06 -10.65
C ILE A 77 12.48 14.12 -11.69
N ILE A 78 11.45 13.89 -12.48
CA ILE A 78 10.90 14.86 -13.43
C ILE A 78 9.72 15.58 -12.75
N LEU A 79 9.78 16.91 -12.69
CA LEU A 79 8.72 17.76 -12.15
C LEU A 79 8.28 18.76 -13.22
N VAL A 80 6.97 18.80 -13.50
CA VAL A 80 6.38 19.70 -14.49
C VAL A 80 5.51 20.75 -13.81
N GLY A 81 5.76 22.02 -14.12
CA GLY A 81 4.99 23.16 -13.62
C GLY A 81 5.30 23.57 -12.18
N ASP A 82 4.43 24.43 -11.64
CA ASP A 82 4.70 25.22 -10.43
C ASP A 82 3.76 24.88 -9.26
N ASN A 83 3.12 23.72 -9.27
CA ASN A 83 2.22 23.31 -8.19
C ASN A 83 2.99 23.26 -6.84
N PRO A 84 2.64 24.11 -5.85
CA PRO A 84 3.40 24.21 -4.60
C PRO A 84 3.44 22.91 -3.78
N ALA A 85 2.38 22.10 -3.87
CA ALA A 85 2.32 20.80 -3.21
C ALA A 85 3.33 19.83 -3.86
N SER A 86 3.34 19.74 -5.20
CA SER A 86 4.30 18.90 -5.94
C SER A 86 5.76 19.29 -5.63
N HIS A 87 6.07 20.59 -5.61
CA HIS A 87 7.41 21.09 -5.21
C HIS A 87 7.80 20.65 -3.80
N THR A 88 6.86 20.72 -2.85
CA THR A 88 7.11 20.29 -1.46
C THR A 88 7.34 18.77 -1.38
N TYR A 89 6.54 17.97 -2.08
CA TYR A 89 6.72 16.52 -2.14
C TYR A 89 8.06 16.12 -2.74
N VAL A 90 8.44 16.72 -3.87
CA VAL A 90 9.73 16.46 -4.54
C VAL A 90 10.90 16.85 -3.66
N ARG A 91 10.85 18.01 -3.01
CA ARG A 91 11.88 18.43 -2.05
C ARG A 91 12.06 17.40 -0.93
N ASN A 92 10.96 16.86 -0.39
CA ASN A 92 11.02 15.84 0.64
C ASN A 92 11.61 14.52 0.13
N LYS A 93 11.29 14.11 -1.10
CA LYS A 93 11.89 12.93 -1.75
C LYS A 93 13.40 13.07 -1.90
N ILE A 94 13.88 14.20 -2.42
CA ILE A 94 15.32 14.51 -2.59
C ILE A 94 16.04 14.49 -1.24
N LYS A 95 15.47 15.17 -0.23
CA LYS A 95 16.05 15.20 1.12
C LYS A 95 16.18 13.80 1.72
N ALA A 96 15.14 12.97 1.56
CA ALA A 96 15.15 11.61 2.05
C ALA A 96 16.13 10.70 1.28
N ALA A 97 16.21 10.84 -0.05
CA ALA A 97 17.18 10.12 -0.89
C ALA A 97 18.62 10.39 -0.44
N SER A 98 18.97 11.67 -0.26
CA SER A 98 20.28 12.08 0.24
C SER A 98 20.57 11.50 1.63
N ALA A 99 19.60 11.53 2.55
CA ALA A 99 19.77 11.00 3.90
C ALA A 99 20.06 9.49 3.95
N VAL A 100 19.54 8.71 3.00
CA VAL A 100 19.81 7.27 2.89
C VAL A 100 20.99 6.93 1.98
N GLY A 101 21.66 7.93 1.39
CA GLY A 101 22.83 7.75 0.54
C GLY A 101 22.52 7.46 -0.93
N ILE A 102 21.29 7.69 -1.38
CA ILE A 102 20.88 7.59 -2.79
C ILE A 102 21.18 8.94 -3.48
N CYS A 103 21.82 8.90 -4.65
CA CYS A 103 21.97 10.07 -5.50
C CYS A 103 20.61 10.45 -6.08
N SER A 104 20.31 11.75 -6.18
CA SER A 104 19.08 12.19 -6.82
C SER A 104 19.29 13.47 -7.62
N GLU A 105 18.60 13.58 -8.73
CA GLU A 105 18.53 14.80 -9.53
C GLU A 105 17.08 15.23 -9.77
N LEU A 106 16.89 16.54 -9.99
CA LEU A 106 15.60 17.12 -10.32
C LEU A 106 15.67 17.74 -11.72
N ILE A 107 14.84 17.23 -12.61
CA ILE A 107 14.61 17.79 -13.94
C ILE A 107 13.31 18.60 -13.87
N LEU A 108 13.44 19.91 -13.73
CA LEU A 108 12.32 20.83 -13.70
C LEU A 108 11.95 21.26 -15.13
N LYS A 109 10.68 21.13 -15.48
CA LYS A 109 10.13 21.56 -16.77
C LYS A 109 8.96 22.51 -16.56
N PRO A 110 8.77 23.49 -17.47
CA PRO A 110 7.66 24.43 -17.36
C PRO A 110 6.32 23.73 -17.61
N GLY A 111 5.22 24.32 -17.14
CA GLY A 111 3.88 23.75 -17.29
C GLY A 111 3.38 23.62 -18.73
N ASN A 112 4.06 24.23 -19.70
CA ASN A 112 3.75 24.16 -21.13
C ASN A 112 4.66 23.19 -21.91
N VAL A 113 5.47 22.38 -21.23
CA VAL A 113 6.30 21.33 -21.85
C VAL A 113 5.45 20.41 -22.72
N SER A 114 5.96 19.99 -23.89
CA SER A 114 5.24 19.06 -24.76
C SER A 114 5.33 17.62 -24.25
N GLN A 115 4.38 16.78 -24.66
CA GLN A 115 4.44 15.35 -24.36
C GLN A 115 5.68 14.69 -24.99
N GLU A 116 6.03 15.09 -26.22
CA GLU A 116 7.20 14.58 -26.95
C GLU A 116 8.50 14.89 -26.19
N GLU A 117 8.65 16.12 -25.68
CA GLU A 117 9.83 16.49 -24.90
C GLU A 117 9.94 15.67 -23.60
N LEU A 118 8.82 15.37 -22.94
CA LEU A 118 8.82 14.50 -21.77
C LEU A 118 9.21 13.06 -22.11
N LEU A 119 8.76 12.54 -23.26
CA LEU A 119 9.13 11.22 -23.74
C LEU A 119 10.63 11.13 -24.10
N ASP A 120 11.18 12.15 -24.76
CA ASP A 120 12.61 12.24 -25.07
C ASP A 120 13.46 12.21 -23.80
N ILE A 121 13.02 12.93 -22.75
CA ILE A 121 13.70 12.92 -21.44
C ILE A 121 13.62 11.52 -20.83
N THR A 122 12.45 10.87 -20.85
CA THR A 122 12.33 9.50 -20.31
C THR A 122 13.21 8.53 -21.07
N ASP A 123 13.32 8.63 -22.39
CA ASP A 123 14.17 7.77 -23.22
C ASP A 123 15.66 7.95 -22.92
N GLN A 124 16.10 9.20 -22.75
CA GLN A 124 17.47 9.49 -22.33
C GLN A 124 17.80 8.86 -20.96
N LEU A 125 16.88 8.98 -19.99
CA LEU A 125 17.05 8.39 -18.66
C LEU A 125 16.97 6.85 -18.68
N ASN A 126 16.14 6.28 -19.56
CA ASN A 126 16.06 4.84 -19.78
C ASN A 126 17.40 4.28 -20.29
N MET A 127 18.05 5.00 -21.19
CA MET A 127 19.34 4.59 -21.76
C MET A 127 20.55 4.89 -20.86
N ASP A 128 20.43 5.75 -19.86
CA ASP A 128 21.54 6.08 -18.97
C ASP A 128 21.81 4.95 -17.94
N PRO A 129 22.95 4.24 -18.01
CA PRO A 129 23.28 3.16 -17.06
C PRO A 129 23.62 3.67 -15.66
N ARG A 130 23.68 4.99 -15.45
CA ARG A 130 23.86 5.60 -14.12
C ARG A 130 22.53 5.72 -13.38
N VAL A 131 21.42 5.88 -14.10
CA VAL A 131 20.08 6.06 -13.53
C VAL A 131 19.51 4.72 -13.13
N SER A 132 19.20 4.56 -11.84
CA SER A 132 18.59 3.33 -11.29
C SER A 132 17.07 3.40 -11.28
N GLY A 133 16.51 4.60 -11.08
CA GLY A 133 15.08 4.80 -10.98
C GLY A 133 14.64 6.14 -11.53
N ILE A 134 13.48 6.17 -12.17
CA ILE A 134 12.86 7.34 -12.78
C ILE A 134 11.49 7.54 -12.13
N LEU A 135 11.20 8.79 -11.77
CA LEU A 135 9.91 9.20 -11.25
C LEU A 135 9.43 10.45 -11.99
N VAL A 136 8.21 10.41 -12.52
CA VAL A 136 7.51 11.59 -13.03
C VAL A 136 6.49 12.04 -11.99
N GLN A 137 6.67 13.23 -11.43
CA GLN A 137 5.78 13.73 -10.39
C GLN A 137 4.42 14.13 -10.98
N LEU A 138 3.39 13.40 -10.57
CA LEU A 138 1.99 13.67 -10.92
C LEU A 138 1.32 14.68 -9.95
N PRO A 139 0.24 15.37 -10.37
CA PRO A 139 -0.36 15.32 -11.71
C PRO A 139 0.46 16.09 -12.75
N LEU A 140 0.33 15.70 -14.02
CA LEU A 140 0.85 16.46 -15.16
C LEU A 140 -0.19 17.47 -15.67
N PRO A 141 0.22 18.47 -16.49
CA PRO A 141 -0.72 19.36 -17.18
C PRO A 141 -1.71 18.58 -18.06
N ASP A 142 -2.93 19.11 -18.20
CA ASP A 142 -4.06 18.44 -18.89
C ASP A 142 -3.77 18.06 -20.35
N HIS A 143 -2.84 18.76 -21.03
CA HIS A 143 -2.46 18.47 -22.42
C HIS A 143 -1.46 17.32 -22.56
N VAL A 144 -0.98 16.74 -21.46
CA VAL A 144 -0.06 15.60 -21.44
C VAL A 144 -0.79 14.35 -20.94
N ASP A 145 -0.74 13.27 -21.70
CA ASP A 145 -1.30 12.00 -21.27
C ASP A 145 -0.38 11.30 -20.25
N GLU A 146 -0.75 11.36 -18.97
CA GLU A 146 0.01 10.75 -17.87
C GLU A 146 0.31 9.26 -18.09
N ARG A 147 -0.62 8.52 -18.71
CA ARG A 147 -0.48 7.08 -18.94
C ARG A 147 0.62 6.80 -19.96
N THR A 148 0.68 7.59 -21.03
CA THR A 148 1.70 7.51 -22.06
C THR A 148 3.06 7.80 -21.45
N ILE A 149 3.19 8.85 -20.63
CA ILE A 149 4.44 9.16 -19.94
C ILE A 149 4.86 8.05 -18.97
N CYS A 150 3.94 7.53 -18.15
CA CYS A 150 4.25 6.42 -17.23
C CYS A 150 4.69 5.14 -17.98
N ASN A 151 4.12 4.88 -19.16
CA ASN A 151 4.49 3.74 -20.00
C ASN A 151 5.76 4.00 -20.84
N GLY A 152 6.24 5.24 -20.91
CA GLY A 152 7.53 5.58 -21.53
C GLY A 152 8.73 5.29 -20.62
N ILE A 153 8.51 5.05 -19.32
CA ILE A 153 9.58 4.70 -18.38
C ILE A 153 9.88 3.20 -18.48
N ALA A 154 11.16 2.83 -18.62
CA ALA A 154 11.57 1.42 -18.63
C ALA A 154 11.06 0.69 -17.36
N PRO A 155 10.40 -0.49 -17.48
CA PRO A 155 9.77 -1.17 -16.35
C PRO A 155 10.68 -1.41 -15.15
N GLU A 156 11.95 -1.69 -15.41
CA GLU A 156 12.99 -1.92 -14.40
C GLU A 156 13.45 -0.64 -13.68
N LYS A 157 13.20 0.54 -14.25
CA LYS A 157 13.48 1.86 -13.66
C LYS A 157 12.24 2.57 -13.12
N ASP A 158 11.05 2.01 -13.33
CA ASP A 158 9.77 2.58 -12.87
C ASP A 158 9.57 2.39 -11.35
N VAL A 159 10.24 3.21 -10.56
CA VAL A 159 10.23 3.13 -9.09
C VAL A 159 8.91 3.57 -8.46
N ASP A 160 8.04 4.23 -9.23
CA ASP A 160 6.66 4.52 -8.84
C ASP A 160 5.70 3.37 -9.18
N GLY A 161 6.12 2.37 -9.95
CA GLY A 161 5.35 1.17 -10.25
C GLY A 161 4.11 1.42 -11.13
N PHE A 162 4.10 2.47 -11.95
CA PHE A 162 2.94 2.85 -12.76
C PHE A 162 2.96 2.30 -14.18
N HIS A 163 4.11 1.80 -14.65
CA HIS A 163 4.25 1.17 -15.95
C HIS A 163 3.32 -0.04 -16.06
N ILE A 164 2.67 -0.21 -17.21
CA ILE A 164 1.67 -1.28 -17.43
C ILE A 164 2.23 -2.69 -17.15
N ILE A 165 3.51 -2.94 -17.43
CA ILE A 165 4.18 -4.22 -17.08
C ILE A 165 4.26 -4.42 -15.57
N ASN A 166 4.65 -3.40 -14.78
CA ASN A 166 4.71 -3.53 -13.32
C ASN A 166 3.33 -3.75 -12.70
N ILE A 167 2.33 -3.01 -13.18
CA ILE A 167 0.93 -3.19 -12.75
C ILE A 167 0.38 -4.54 -13.18
N GLY A 168 0.64 -4.98 -14.42
CA GLY A 168 0.21 -6.28 -14.92
C GLY A 168 0.80 -7.42 -14.09
N ARG A 169 2.10 -7.35 -13.81
CA ARG A 169 2.80 -8.31 -12.93
C ARG A 169 2.22 -8.29 -11.51
N LEU A 170 1.93 -7.11 -10.94
CA LEU A 170 1.25 -6.99 -9.64
C LEU A 170 -0.12 -7.70 -9.64
N CYS A 171 -0.92 -7.49 -10.69
CA CYS A 171 -2.25 -8.10 -10.83
C CYS A 171 -2.21 -9.62 -11.04
N LEU A 172 -1.07 -10.16 -11.50
CA LEU A 172 -0.82 -11.59 -11.71
C LEU A 172 -0.01 -12.22 -10.57
N ASP A 173 0.16 -11.50 -9.46
CA ASP A 173 0.92 -11.92 -8.29
C ASP A 173 2.41 -12.20 -8.55
N GLN A 174 2.95 -11.59 -9.61
CA GLN A 174 4.35 -11.71 -10.00
C GLN A 174 5.20 -10.60 -9.38
N HIS A 175 6.52 -10.81 -9.36
CA HIS A 175 7.47 -9.82 -8.86
C HIS A 175 7.40 -8.53 -9.69
N SER A 176 7.19 -7.38 -9.08
CA SER A 176 7.22 -6.08 -9.77
C SER A 176 7.62 -4.95 -8.84
N LEU A 177 7.93 -3.79 -9.41
CA LEU A 177 8.02 -2.56 -8.64
C LEU A 177 6.58 -2.13 -8.30
N ILE A 178 6.23 -2.22 -7.02
CA ILE A 178 4.88 -1.96 -6.52
C ILE A 178 4.73 -0.46 -6.23
N PRO A 179 3.60 0.17 -6.59
CA PRO A 179 3.30 1.55 -6.25
C PRO A 179 3.61 1.91 -4.81
N ALA A 180 4.41 2.97 -4.62
CA ALA A 180 5.00 3.30 -3.32
C ALA A 180 3.94 3.51 -2.21
N THR A 181 2.80 4.10 -2.53
CA THR A 181 1.70 4.27 -1.57
C THR A 181 1.02 2.94 -1.22
N ALA A 182 0.87 2.04 -2.18
CA ALA A 182 0.30 0.71 -1.91
C ALA A 182 1.26 -0.13 -1.05
N SER A 183 2.56 -0.10 -1.37
CA SER A 183 3.62 -0.66 -0.55
C SER A 183 3.64 -0.06 0.86
N ALA A 184 3.40 1.23 1.01
CA ALA A 184 3.35 1.92 2.30
C ALA A 184 2.19 1.42 3.17
N VAL A 185 0.99 1.29 2.59
CA VAL A 185 -0.19 0.74 3.29
C VAL A 185 0.07 -0.71 3.71
N TRP A 186 0.62 -1.53 2.80
CA TRP A 186 0.98 -2.91 3.12
C TRP A 186 2.01 -2.99 4.24
N GLU A 187 3.06 -2.16 4.21
CA GLU A 187 4.09 -2.17 5.25
C GLU A 187 3.57 -1.66 6.61
N ILE A 188 2.63 -0.71 6.61
CA ILE A 188 1.89 -0.28 7.82
C ILE A 188 1.14 -1.46 8.43
N ILE A 189 0.33 -2.16 7.64
CA ILE A 189 -0.42 -3.36 8.08
C ILE A 189 0.55 -4.39 8.63
N LYS A 190 1.63 -4.65 7.88
CA LYS A 190 2.63 -5.64 8.20
C LYS A 190 3.30 -5.37 9.54
N ARG A 191 3.96 -4.22 9.68
CA ARG A 191 4.74 -3.89 10.88
C ARG A 191 3.87 -3.65 12.11
N THR A 192 2.58 -3.36 11.93
CA THR A 192 1.63 -3.21 13.03
C THR A 192 1.06 -4.56 13.49
N GLY A 193 1.21 -5.63 12.70
CA GLY A 193 0.66 -6.94 13.01
C GLY A 193 -0.87 -7.01 12.82
N ILE A 194 -1.41 -6.21 11.90
CA ILE A 194 -2.84 -6.25 11.56
C ILE A 194 -3.08 -7.48 10.67
N GLU A 195 -3.89 -8.42 11.14
CA GLU A 195 -4.22 -9.65 10.42
C GLU A 195 -5.10 -9.34 9.20
N THR A 196 -4.77 -9.92 8.03
CA THR A 196 -5.48 -9.73 6.75
C THR A 196 -6.17 -11.00 6.26
N PHE A 197 -5.62 -12.17 6.57
CA PHE A 197 -6.17 -13.46 6.14
C PHE A 197 -7.62 -13.64 6.59
N GLY A 198 -8.52 -13.86 5.63
CA GLY A 198 -9.95 -14.06 5.87
C GLY A 198 -10.69 -12.83 6.41
N LYS A 199 -10.07 -11.65 6.43
CA LYS A 199 -10.70 -10.41 6.92
C LYS A 199 -11.45 -9.69 5.82
N ASN A 200 -12.48 -8.93 6.21
CA ASN A 200 -13.17 -8.01 5.34
C ASN A 200 -12.42 -6.69 5.25
N VAL A 201 -12.07 -6.29 4.03
CA VAL A 201 -11.36 -5.03 3.76
C VAL A 201 -12.24 -4.17 2.86
N VAL A 202 -12.37 -2.89 3.18
CA VAL A 202 -12.93 -1.90 2.26
C VAL A 202 -11.84 -0.95 1.80
N VAL A 203 -11.70 -0.81 0.48
CA VAL A 203 -10.86 0.21 -0.14
C VAL A 203 -11.77 1.26 -0.78
N ALA A 204 -11.86 2.43 -0.15
CA ALA A 204 -12.63 3.58 -0.64
C ALA A 204 -11.74 4.44 -1.55
N GLY A 205 -11.76 4.13 -2.84
CA GLY A 205 -10.91 4.73 -3.87
C GLY A 205 -10.45 3.67 -4.86
N ARG A 206 -10.47 4.00 -6.16
CA ARG A 206 -10.09 3.07 -7.24
C ARG A 206 -9.09 3.65 -8.24
N SER A 207 -8.33 4.66 -7.82
CA SER A 207 -7.28 5.24 -8.66
C SER A 207 -6.26 4.16 -9.02
N LYS A 208 -5.67 4.28 -10.22
CA LYS A 208 -4.72 3.28 -10.72
C LYS A 208 -3.40 3.28 -9.96
N ASN A 209 -3.09 4.38 -9.30
CA ASN A 209 -1.81 4.59 -8.61
C ASN A 209 -1.88 4.26 -7.10
N VAL A 210 -3.09 4.18 -6.54
CA VAL A 210 -3.30 4.00 -5.09
C VAL A 210 -4.35 2.93 -4.81
N GLY A 211 -5.63 3.22 -5.08
CA GLY A 211 -6.74 2.36 -4.63
C GLY A 211 -6.73 0.97 -5.26
N MET A 212 -6.54 0.87 -6.58
CA MET A 212 -6.49 -0.42 -7.27
C MET A 212 -5.29 -1.28 -6.80
N PRO A 213 -4.04 -0.78 -6.78
CA PRO A 213 -2.91 -1.55 -6.28
C PRO A 213 -3.06 -2.01 -4.82
N ILE A 214 -3.62 -1.17 -3.94
CA ILE A 214 -3.92 -1.56 -2.54
C ILE A 214 -4.90 -2.73 -2.50
N ALA A 215 -6.00 -2.66 -3.27
CA ALA A 215 -6.96 -3.75 -3.34
C ALA A 215 -6.32 -5.03 -3.89
N MET A 216 -5.45 -4.91 -4.91
CA MET A 216 -4.71 -6.04 -5.47
C MET A 216 -3.79 -6.69 -4.45
N LEU A 217 -3.05 -5.91 -3.66
CA LEU A 217 -2.15 -6.46 -2.63
C LEU A 217 -2.89 -7.22 -1.53
N LEU A 218 -4.08 -6.75 -1.13
CA LEU A 218 -4.76 -7.28 0.05
C LEU A 218 -5.60 -8.53 -0.23
N HIS A 219 -6.15 -8.69 -1.44
CA HIS A 219 -7.03 -9.83 -1.75
C HIS A 219 -6.30 -11.08 -2.24
N THR A 220 -5.02 -10.96 -2.56
CA THR A 220 -4.27 -11.96 -3.33
C THR A 220 -3.70 -13.06 -2.46
N ASP A 221 -3.50 -14.22 -3.07
CA ASP A 221 -3.09 -15.44 -2.38
C ASP A 221 -1.70 -15.25 -1.75
N GLY A 222 -1.62 -15.48 -0.44
CA GLY A 222 -0.37 -15.41 0.31
C GLY A 222 0.62 -16.55 0.03
N GLU A 223 0.23 -17.60 -0.68
CA GLU A 223 1.11 -18.67 -1.16
C GLU A 223 1.77 -18.36 -2.51
N HIS A 224 1.26 -17.38 -3.26
CA HIS A 224 1.87 -17.00 -4.54
C HIS A 224 3.25 -16.33 -4.35
N GLU A 225 4.13 -16.51 -5.35
CA GLU A 225 5.52 -16.04 -5.36
C GLU A 225 5.61 -14.51 -5.40
N ARG A 226 5.40 -13.86 -4.26
CA ARG A 226 5.59 -12.42 -4.06
C ARG A 226 6.71 -12.12 -3.06
N PRO A 227 7.91 -11.71 -3.53
CA PRO A 227 8.98 -11.21 -2.73
C PRO A 227 8.65 -9.79 -2.30
N GLY A 228 8.08 -9.72 -1.11
CA GLY A 228 7.63 -8.50 -0.44
C GLY A 228 7.00 -8.87 0.91
N ALA A 229 6.44 -10.08 0.99
CA ALA A 229 6.18 -10.79 2.24
C ALA A 229 7.46 -11.32 2.90
N SER A 230 8.47 -11.77 2.11
CA SER A 230 9.61 -12.53 2.67
C SER A 230 11.02 -11.97 2.41
N PHE A 231 11.22 -10.81 1.77
CA PHE A 231 12.57 -10.24 1.65
C PHE A 231 13.03 -9.62 2.99
N GLY A 232 13.78 -10.41 3.77
CA GLY A 232 14.46 -10.00 5.00
C GLY A 232 13.83 -10.48 6.31
N TYR A 233 12.66 -11.10 6.29
CA TYR A 233 11.94 -11.54 7.50
C TYR A 233 11.28 -12.91 7.29
N PRO A 234 12.01 -14.03 7.47
CA PRO A 234 11.48 -15.38 7.28
C PRO A 234 10.41 -15.82 8.31
N HIS A 235 9.98 -14.93 9.22
CA HIS A 235 9.15 -15.28 10.39
C HIS A 235 7.86 -14.46 10.51
N MET A 236 7.55 -13.57 9.56
CA MET A 236 6.34 -12.73 9.60
C MET A 236 5.53 -12.92 8.32
N GLN A 237 4.79 -14.03 8.26
CA GLN A 237 3.87 -14.41 7.19
C GLN A 237 2.57 -13.60 7.26
N LEU A 238 2.63 -12.29 7.01
CA LEU A 238 1.40 -11.58 6.63
C LEU A 238 1.13 -11.89 5.17
N LYS A 239 0.18 -12.80 5.00
CA LYS A 239 -0.41 -13.26 3.75
C LYS A 239 -1.56 -12.33 3.39
N GLY A 240 -1.81 -12.09 2.11
CA GLY A 240 -2.93 -11.24 1.66
C GLY A 240 -4.27 -11.83 2.10
N ASP A 241 -4.94 -12.50 1.18
CA ASP A 241 -6.12 -13.36 1.46
C ASP A 241 -7.30 -12.66 2.15
N ALA A 242 -7.44 -11.36 1.96
CA ALA A 242 -8.59 -10.62 2.44
C ALA A 242 -9.76 -10.68 1.45
N THR A 243 -10.99 -10.64 1.97
CA THR A 243 -12.17 -10.35 1.15
C THR A 243 -12.26 -8.83 0.95
N VAL A 244 -11.92 -8.34 -0.24
CA VAL A 244 -11.82 -6.91 -0.53
C VAL A 244 -13.04 -6.37 -1.28
N THR A 245 -13.68 -5.34 -0.72
CA THR A 245 -14.71 -4.52 -1.39
C THR A 245 -14.10 -3.19 -1.84
N ILE A 246 -14.26 -2.87 -3.13
CA ILE A 246 -13.79 -1.59 -3.70
C ILE A 246 -14.97 -0.63 -3.83
N ALA A 247 -14.88 0.53 -3.18
CA ALA A 247 -15.84 1.62 -3.32
C ALA A 247 -15.24 2.79 -4.14
N HIS A 248 -16.10 3.58 -4.77
CA HIS A 248 -15.69 4.70 -5.62
C HIS A 248 -16.75 5.80 -5.69
N ARG A 249 -16.52 6.83 -6.51
CA ARG A 249 -17.39 8.01 -6.67
C ARG A 249 -18.86 7.75 -7.04
N TYR A 250 -19.21 6.52 -7.41
CA TYR A 250 -20.59 6.12 -7.76
C TYR A 250 -21.17 5.12 -6.76
N THR A 251 -20.42 4.74 -5.73
CA THR A 251 -20.93 3.98 -4.60
C THR A 251 -21.78 4.92 -3.77
N PRO A 252 -23.12 4.70 -3.65
CA PRO A 252 -23.95 5.53 -2.80
C PRO A 252 -23.45 5.50 -1.35
N ARG A 253 -23.60 6.62 -0.62
CA ARG A 253 -23.11 6.73 0.76
C ARG A 253 -23.66 5.63 1.68
N GLU A 254 -24.94 5.27 1.51
CA GLU A 254 -25.57 4.18 2.27
C GLU A 254 -24.91 2.82 1.99
N GLN A 255 -24.55 2.53 0.74
CA GLN A 255 -23.85 1.30 0.38
C GLN A 255 -22.41 1.30 0.91
N LEU A 256 -21.71 2.43 0.81
CA LEU A 256 -20.38 2.58 1.42
C LEU A 256 -20.43 2.27 2.92
N LYS A 257 -21.41 2.84 3.63
CA LYS A 257 -21.61 2.62 5.06
C LYS A 257 -21.87 1.15 5.40
N VAL A 258 -22.73 0.46 4.66
CA VAL A 258 -23.01 -0.98 4.86
C VAL A 258 -21.71 -1.78 4.80
N HIS A 259 -20.89 -1.56 3.77
CA HIS A 259 -19.65 -2.32 3.62
C HIS A 259 -18.59 -1.95 4.68
N THR A 260 -18.43 -0.67 5.02
CA THR A 260 -17.44 -0.24 6.03
C THR A 260 -17.82 -0.73 7.44
N GLN A 261 -19.11 -0.88 7.74
CA GLN A 261 -19.56 -1.46 9.01
C GLN A 261 -19.24 -2.95 9.15
N LEU A 262 -19.07 -3.66 8.04
CA LEU A 262 -18.66 -5.07 8.04
C LEU A 262 -17.13 -5.23 8.06
N ALA A 263 -16.39 -4.19 7.69
CA ALA A 263 -14.95 -4.25 7.46
C ALA A 263 -14.13 -4.36 8.76
N ASP A 264 -13.19 -5.29 8.76
CA ASP A 264 -12.10 -5.38 9.74
C ASP A 264 -11.06 -4.29 9.48
N ILE A 265 -10.81 -3.95 8.21
CA ILE A 265 -9.86 -2.93 7.78
C ILE A 265 -10.53 -1.98 6.79
N ILE A 266 -10.43 -0.68 7.03
CA ILE A 266 -10.90 0.36 6.12
C ILE A 266 -9.68 1.14 5.64
N ILE A 267 -9.48 1.17 4.32
CA ILE A 267 -8.48 2.00 3.67
C ILE A 267 -9.20 3.04 2.82
N VAL A 268 -8.92 4.31 3.06
CA VAL A 268 -9.56 5.40 2.32
C VAL A 268 -8.53 6.23 1.57
N ALA A 269 -8.76 6.38 0.27
CA ALA A 269 -7.90 7.06 -0.70
C ALA A 269 -8.78 7.77 -1.75
N ALA A 270 -9.75 8.55 -1.28
CA ALA A 270 -10.79 9.18 -2.09
C ALA A 270 -10.53 10.68 -2.35
N GLY A 271 -9.76 11.35 -1.49
CA GLY A 271 -9.55 12.79 -1.56
C GLY A 271 -10.82 13.57 -1.21
N ILE A 272 -11.53 13.13 -0.17
CA ILE A 272 -12.77 13.74 0.31
C ILE A 272 -12.68 13.85 1.84
N PRO A 273 -12.52 15.07 2.40
CA PRO A 273 -12.42 15.28 3.84
C PRO A 273 -13.63 14.71 4.59
N ARG A 274 -13.37 13.98 5.67
CA ARG A 274 -14.42 13.39 6.55
C ARG A 274 -15.41 12.48 5.81
N LEU A 275 -14.98 11.82 4.74
CA LEU A 275 -15.79 10.81 4.05
C LEU A 275 -16.18 9.67 4.99
N ILE A 276 -15.21 9.14 5.75
CA ILE A 276 -15.40 8.06 6.72
C ILE A 276 -15.64 8.64 8.11
N THR A 277 -16.82 8.38 8.66
CA THR A 277 -17.29 8.88 9.96
C THR A 277 -17.45 7.75 10.98
N ALA A 278 -17.55 8.09 12.27
CA ALA A 278 -17.58 7.09 13.35
C ALA A 278 -18.76 6.09 13.27
N ASP A 279 -19.90 6.47 12.69
CA ASP A 279 -21.04 5.57 12.48
C ASP A 279 -20.81 4.53 11.36
N MET A 280 -19.81 4.76 10.50
CA MET A 280 -19.42 3.86 9.41
C MET A 280 -18.38 2.83 9.84
N VAL A 281 -17.72 3.03 10.99
CA VAL A 281 -16.62 2.19 11.49
C VAL A 281 -17.14 1.28 12.61
N ARG A 282 -16.95 -0.03 12.47
CA ARG A 282 -17.26 -0.98 13.55
C ARG A 282 -16.20 -0.93 14.65
N GLU A 283 -16.57 -1.34 15.86
CA GLU A 283 -15.66 -1.41 16.99
C GLU A 283 -14.48 -2.33 16.68
N GLY A 284 -13.26 -1.89 17.00
CA GLY A 284 -12.04 -2.68 16.82
C GLY A 284 -11.52 -2.76 15.38
N ALA A 285 -12.11 -2.07 14.40
CA ALA A 285 -11.57 -2.02 13.04
C ALA A 285 -10.23 -1.24 12.97
N ALA A 286 -9.39 -1.58 12.00
CA ALA A 286 -8.22 -0.79 11.63
C ALA A 286 -8.58 0.21 10.53
N VAL A 287 -8.17 1.48 10.67
CA VAL A 287 -8.47 2.54 9.71
C VAL A 287 -7.18 3.18 9.19
N ILE A 288 -6.94 3.06 7.88
CA ILE A 288 -5.77 3.62 7.20
C ILE A 288 -6.23 4.73 6.25
N ASP A 289 -5.87 5.95 6.62
CA ASP A 289 -6.18 7.18 5.89
C ASP A 289 -5.02 7.55 4.97
N VAL A 290 -5.23 7.36 3.67
CA VAL A 290 -4.32 7.71 2.58
C VAL A 290 -4.64 9.10 2.02
N GLY A 291 -5.80 9.66 2.39
CA GLY A 291 -6.31 10.93 1.89
C GLY A 291 -5.38 12.10 2.19
N ILE A 292 -5.29 13.03 1.25
CA ILE A 292 -4.52 14.26 1.36
C ILE A 292 -5.41 15.38 0.85
N ASN A 293 -5.90 16.21 1.77
CA ASN A 293 -6.77 17.33 1.47
C ASN A 293 -6.25 18.60 2.13
N TYR A 294 -6.20 19.69 1.40
CA TYR A 294 -5.88 21.01 1.93
C TYR A 294 -7.17 21.76 2.23
N VAL A 295 -7.42 22.03 3.51
CA VAL A 295 -8.59 22.78 3.98
C VAL A 295 -8.13 24.09 4.62
N GLN A 296 -8.90 25.16 4.46
CA GLN A 296 -8.66 26.37 5.24
C GLN A 296 -9.17 26.19 6.65
N ASP A 297 -8.32 26.48 7.63
CA ASP A 297 -8.73 26.58 9.03
C ASP A 297 -9.61 27.85 9.18
N PRO A 298 -10.90 27.71 9.54
CA PRO A 298 -11.80 28.85 9.66
C PRO A 298 -11.42 29.80 10.81
N THR A 299 -10.64 29.33 11.80
CA THR A 299 -10.20 30.12 12.95
C THR A 299 -8.89 30.85 12.66
N THR A 300 -7.93 30.17 12.05
CA THR A 300 -6.57 30.74 11.84
C THR A 300 -6.33 31.28 10.42
N GLY A 301 -7.21 30.96 9.47
CA GLY A 301 -7.03 31.26 8.04
C GLY A 301 -5.91 30.45 7.36
N LYS A 302 -5.17 29.64 8.11
CA LYS A 302 -4.05 28.84 7.60
C LYS A 302 -4.56 27.61 6.87
N THR A 303 -3.89 27.22 5.80
CA THR A 303 -4.14 25.94 5.15
C THR A 303 -3.64 24.80 6.03
N LYS A 304 -4.54 23.85 6.33
CA LYS A 304 -4.26 22.62 7.09
C LYS A 304 -4.36 21.42 6.17
N LEU A 305 -3.45 20.47 6.34
CA LEU A 305 -3.55 19.16 5.70
C LEU A 305 -4.41 18.23 6.57
N VAL A 306 -5.44 17.64 5.97
CA VAL A 306 -6.34 16.67 6.61
C VAL A 306 -6.55 15.46 5.70
N GLY A 307 -6.89 14.32 6.29
CA GLY A 307 -7.21 13.10 5.55
C GLY A 307 -8.67 12.99 5.17
N ASP A 308 -9.07 11.79 4.75
CA ASP A 308 -10.45 11.46 4.36
C ASP A 308 -11.29 10.96 5.55
N VAL A 309 -10.69 10.76 6.72
CA VAL A 309 -11.35 10.24 7.93
C VAL A 309 -11.68 11.38 8.91
N ASP A 310 -12.84 11.30 9.56
CA ASP A 310 -13.11 12.07 10.78
C ASP A 310 -12.31 11.50 11.98
N PHE A 311 -11.02 11.83 12.00
CA PHE A 311 -10.01 11.23 12.88
C PHE A 311 -10.42 11.25 14.37
N GLU A 312 -10.91 12.38 14.87
CA GLU A 312 -11.23 12.57 16.29
C GLU A 312 -12.42 11.71 16.75
N ALA A 313 -13.39 11.47 15.86
CA ALA A 313 -14.53 10.61 16.16
C ALA A 313 -14.17 9.12 15.97
N VAL A 314 -13.46 8.79 14.88
CA VAL A 314 -13.13 7.41 14.51
C VAL A 314 -12.09 6.78 15.45
N LYS A 315 -11.13 7.57 15.97
CA LYS A 315 -10.13 7.05 16.94
C LYS A 315 -10.75 6.53 18.24
N LYS A 316 -12.01 6.84 18.52
CA LYS A 316 -12.74 6.36 19.71
C LYS A 316 -13.40 4.99 19.53
N LYS A 317 -13.36 4.42 18.31
CA LYS A 317 -13.96 3.13 17.94
C LYS A 317 -12.97 2.16 17.31
N ALA A 318 -12.05 2.69 16.50
CA ALA A 318 -11.04 1.88 15.83
C ALA A 318 -10.04 1.28 16.84
N SER A 319 -9.48 0.12 16.53
CA SER A 319 -8.33 -0.43 17.27
C SER A 319 -7.02 0.22 16.82
N PHE A 320 -6.94 0.57 15.53
CA PHE A 320 -5.79 1.22 14.91
C PHE A 320 -6.25 2.35 13.99
N ILE A 321 -5.51 3.46 13.99
CA ILE A 321 -5.77 4.57 13.06
C ILE A 321 -4.48 5.25 12.62
N THR A 322 -4.34 5.58 11.34
CA THR A 322 -3.23 6.43 10.86
C THR A 322 -3.63 7.91 10.88
N PRO A 323 -2.77 8.82 11.38
CA PRO A 323 -3.04 10.25 11.33
C PRO A 323 -2.72 10.84 9.95
N VAL A 324 -3.35 11.97 9.63
CA VAL A 324 -2.95 12.82 8.50
C VAL A 324 -2.77 14.25 9.02
N PRO A 325 -1.57 14.85 8.91
CA PRO A 325 -0.30 14.28 8.42
C PRO A 325 0.31 13.21 9.35
N GLY A 326 1.35 12.52 8.86
CA GLY A 326 2.23 11.69 9.68
C GLY A 326 1.97 10.19 9.65
N GLY A 327 0.92 9.75 8.93
CA GLY A 327 0.60 8.35 8.63
C GLY A 327 1.22 7.88 7.30
N VAL A 328 0.40 7.69 6.27
CA VAL A 328 0.82 7.04 5.02
C VAL A 328 1.85 7.88 4.22
N GLY A 329 1.74 9.21 4.21
CA GLY A 329 2.61 10.09 3.41
C GLY A 329 4.13 9.88 3.60
N PRO A 330 4.67 9.94 4.83
CA PRO A 330 6.09 9.64 5.10
C PRO A 330 6.50 8.22 4.65
N MET A 331 5.61 7.24 4.77
CA MET A 331 5.86 5.86 4.36
C MET A 331 5.95 5.75 2.83
N THR A 332 5.11 6.47 2.08
CA THR A 332 5.20 6.53 0.61
C THR A 332 6.61 6.97 0.16
N VAL A 333 7.19 7.99 0.79
CA VAL A 333 8.56 8.43 0.47
C VAL A 333 9.59 7.34 0.78
N ALA A 334 9.48 6.67 1.93
CA ALA A 334 10.40 5.58 2.27
C ALA A 334 10.29 4.40 1.29
N MET A 335 9.08 4.08 0.81
CA MET A 335 8.85 3.00 -0.15
C MET A 335 9.33 3.31 -1.56
N LEU A 336 9.23 4.57 -2.00
CA LEU A 336 9.87 5.01 -3.23
C LEU A 336 11.39 4.75 -3.18
N LEU A 337 12.05 5.12 -2.08
CA LEU A 337 13.50 4.92 -1.94
C LEU A 337 13.89 3.44 -1.84
N LYS A 338 13.03 2.62 -1.23
CA LYS A 338 13.19 1.16 -1.24
C LYS A 338 13.12 0.63 -2.67
N ASN A 339 12.13 1.06 -3.47
CA ASN A 339 12.02 0.70 -4.88
C ASN A 339 13.25 1.13 -5.67
N THR A 340 13.80 2.33 -5.43
CA THR A 340 15.07 2.76 -6.07
C THR A 340 16.23 1.82 -5.73
N LEU A 341 16.35 1.37 -4.48
CA LEU A 341 17.39 0.41 -4.10
C LEU A 341 17.15 -0.96 -4.74
N LEU A 342 15.90 -1.42 -4.87
CA LEU A 342 15.56 -2.67 -5.54
C LEU A 342 15.88 -2.63 -7.03
N ALA A 343 15.54 -1.53 -7.70
CA ALA A 343 15.85 -1.28 -9.11
C ALA A 343 17.36 -1.26 -9.34
N ALA A 344 18.14 -0.56 -8.50
CA ALA A 344 19.59 -0.52 -8.59
C ALA A 344 20.27 -1.90 -8.45
N LYS A 345 19.63 -2.82 -7.72
CA LYS A 345 20.15 -4.18 -7.49
C LYS A 345 19.70 -5.20 -8.53
N SER A 346 18.85 -4.82 -9.50
CA SER A 346 18.23 -5.73 -10.47
C SER A 346 17.65 -6.99 -9.80
N ILE A 347 16.93 -6.80 -8.68
CA ILE A 347 16.35 -7.92 -7.92
C ILE A 347 15.06 -8.44 -8.57
N ILE A 348 14.33 -7.57 -9.28
CA ILE A 348 13.00 -7.87 -9.83
C ILE A 348 13.07 -8.26 -11.32
N TYR A 349 14.01 -7.66 -12.04
CA TYR A 349 14.20 -7.77 -13.49
C TYR A 349 15.54 -8.38 -13.81
#